data_AF-A0A316MJB8-F1
#
_entry.id   AF-A0A316MJB8-F1
#
_cell.length_a   1.000
_cell.length_b   1.000
_cell.length_c   1.000
_cell.angle_alpha   90.00
_cell.angle_beta   90.00
_cell.angle_gamma   90.00
#
_symmetry.space_group_name_H-M   'P 1'
#
loop_
_entity.id
_entity.type
_entity.pdbx_description
1 polymer ?
#
loop_
_entity_poly.entity_id
_entity_poly.type
_entity_poly.pdbx_seq_one_letter_code
_entity_poly.pdbx_strand_id
1 'polypeptide(L)'
;MKSLKILIVSLVLVSFLTATAQKERNTVYRVGVGELIYTPPSEGSKTASVLKDVADVLLSGQTTKQQPQYAEAVRASLMNGLSKVILFRPSDGIVSQTDLADGIPSFFIDGTIANISIVSKSETKKDGKGNKYTDTSYRSNVSVTVNLKNPTDGSVVDSRTFTISDSDLYWMTSGEKAMTNALERLTSKVADYYNRMFPLYASIIEKGESKKNKQKDVYIDLGDGDGAYKGQQFDVLTVKTIAGKEARTVIGRLKIEEVEGDEISLCKVTKGSDKIKAALDEGQTLLVVSRYAIK
;
A
#
# COMPACT_ATOMS: atom_id res chain seq x y z
N MET A 1 -37.87 -33.22 43.92
CA MET A 1 -37.77 -32.65 42.56
C MET A 1 -37.58 -31.13 42.67
N LYS A 2 -36.33 -30.64 42.61
CA LYS A 2 -36.02 -29.21 42.51
C LYS A 2 -35.21 -29.02 41.23
N SER A 3 -35.89 -28.62 40.16
CA SER A 3 -35.29 -28.38 38.86
C SER A 3 -34.65 -26.99 38.82
N LEU A 4 -33.32 -27.00 38.85
CA LEU A 4 -32.39 -26.26 38.00
C LEU A 4 -32.89 -24.91 37.43
N LYS A 5 -32.48 -23.81 38.06
CA LYS A 5 -32.39 -22.48 37.45
C LYS A 5 -30.93 -22.06 37.39
N ILE A 6 -30.24 -22.40 36.30
CA ILE A 6 -29.02 -21.70 35.88
C ILE A 6 -29.09 -21.61 34.35
N LEU A 7 -29.65 -20.50 33.87
CA LEU A 7 -29.45 -20.02 32.50
C LEU A 7 -29.05 -18.54 32.64
N ILE A 8 -28.21 -18.08 31.71
CA ILE A 8 -27.57 -16.75 31.62
C ILE A 8 -26.12 -16.71 32.14
N VAL A 9 -25.21 -17.40 31.42
CA VAL A 9 -23.78 -16.98 31.28
C VAL A 9 -23.27 -17.32 29.86
N SER A 10 -24.06 -17.11 28.81
CA SER A 10 -23.66 -17.48 27.42
C SER A 10 -23.60 -16.32 26.42
N LEU A 11 -23.88 -15.07 26.80
CA LEU A 11 -23.97 -13.97 25.84
C LEU A 11 -22.81 -12.97 25.88
N VAL A 12 -21.81 -13.18 26.73
CA VAL A 12 -20.63 -12.29 26.83
C VAL A 12 -19.40 -12.88 26.13
N LEU A 13 -19.34 -14.19 25.87
CA LEU A 13 -18.17 -14.80 25.23
C LEU A 13 -18.07 -14.55 23.71
N VAL A 14 -19.18 -14.25 23.03
CA VAL A 14 -19.21 -14.10 21.56
C VAL A 14 -18.65 -12.74 21.10
N SER A 15 -18.83 -11.67 21.88
CA SER A 15 -18.31 -10.35 21.53
C SER A 15 -16.78 -10.28 21.64
N PHE A 16 -16.18 -10.93 22.65
CA PHE A 16 -14.72 -10.99 22.78
C PHE A 16 -14.04 -11.75 21.63
N LEU A 17 -14.66 -12.83 21.13
CA LEU A 17 -14.16 -13.58 19.97
C LEU A 17 -14.10 -12.73 18.69
N THR A 18 -14.93 -11.70 18.56
CA THR A 18 -14.95 -10.85 17.34
C THR A 18 -13.90 -9.74 17.34
N ALA A 19 -13.50 -9.24 18.51
CA ALA A 19 -12.43 -8.24 18.63
C ALA A 19 -11.04 -8.90 18.53
N THR A 20 -10.83 -10.04 19.19
CA THR A 20 -9.57 -10.81 19.07
C THR A 20 -9.36 -11.32 17.64
N ALA A 21 -10.41 -11.78 16.97
CA ALA A 21 -10.34 -12.21 15.56
C ALA A 21 -10.09 -11.06 14.55
N GLN A 22 -10.18 -9.80 14.97
CA GLN A 22 -9.84 -8.64 14.12
C GLN A 22 -8.38 -8.22 14.31
N LYS A 23 -7.86 -8.20 15.55
CA LYS A 23 -6.43 -7.94 15.81
C LYS A 23 -5.52 -9.04 15.25
N GLU A 24 -5.97 -10.29 15.23
CA GLU A 24 -5.29 -11.40 14.53
C GLU A 24 -5.08 -11.15 13.03
N ARG A 25 -5.86 -10.24 12.41
CA ARG A 25 -5.70 -9.89 10.99
C ARG A 25 -4.53 -8.92 10.74
N ASN A 26 -4.03 -8.23 11.76
CA ASN A 26 -2.85 -7.35 11.69
C ASN A 26 -1.56 -8.15 11.88
N THR A 27 -1.45 -9.29 11.22
CA THR A 27 -0.22 -10.09 11.25
C THR A 27 0.92 -9.31 10.60
N VAL A 28 2.02 -9.15 11.33
CA VAL A 28 3.25 -8.57 10.80
C VAL A 28 4.08 -9.67 10.12
N TYR A 29 4.48 -9.41 8.87
CA TYR A 29 5.24 -10.33 8.05
C TYR A 29 6.71 -9.93 7.97
N ARG A 30 7.61 -10.91 8.14
CA ARG A 30 9.00 -10.74 7.68
C ARG A 30 9.04 -10.85 6.16
N VAL A 31 9.83 -10.02 5.50
CA VAL A 31 9.92 -10.03 4.03
C VAL A 31 11.38 -10.05 3.60
N GLY A 32 11.89 -11.21 3.23
CA GLY A 32 13.22 -11.31 2.63
C GLY A 32 13.20 -10.82 1.19
N VAL A 33 14.03 -9.83 0.86
CA VAL A 33 14.16 -9.30 -0.50
C VAL A 33 15.42 -9.90 -1.13
N GLY A 34 15.23 -10.90 -1.97
CA GLY A 34 16.27 -11.51 -2.80
C GLY A 34 16.58 -10.69 -4.03
N GLU A 35 17.35 -11.26 -4.96
CA GLU A 35 17.88 -10.56 -6.13
C GLU A 35 16.78 -10.04 -7.07
N LEU A 36 17.01 -8.86 -7.65
CA LEU A 36 16.22 -8.33 -8.75
C LEU A 36 17.08 -8.37 -10.01
N ILE A 37 16.77 -9.27 -10.93
CA ILE A 37 17.57 -9.46 -12.14
C ILE A 37 17.28 -8.32 -13.11
N TYR A 38 18.28 -7.54 -13.50
CA TYR A 38 18.11 -6.56 -14.58
C TYR A 38 18.14 -7.25 -15.94
N THR A 39 17.01 -7.23 -16.64
CA THR A 39 16.88 -7.73 -18.01
C THR A 39 16.51 -6.56 -18.91
N PRO A 40 17.49 -5.89 -19.56
CA PRO A 40 17.18 -4.78 -20.44
C PRO A 40 16.25 -5.24 -21.58
N PRO A 41 15.40 -4.37 -22.12
CA PRO A 41 14.62 -4.72 -23.30
C PRO A 41 15.58 -5.13 -24.42
N SER A 42 15.49 -6.36 -24.92
CA SER A 42 16.24 -6.76 -26.11
C SER A 42 15.67 -6.03 -27.32
N GLU A 43 16.54 -5.61 -28.24
CA GLU A 43 16.10 -5.15 -29.56
C GLU A 43 15.27 -6.28 -30.19
N GLY A 44 13.94 -6.08 -30.25
CA GLY A 44 13.00 -7.04 -30.84
C GLY A 44 12.11 -7.84 -29.87
N SER A 45 12.19 -7.66 -28.54
CA SER A 45 11.21 -8.30 -27.64
C SER A 45 9.81 -7.66 -27.79
N LYS A 46 8.84 -8.49 -28.19
CA LYS A 46 7.42 -8.12 -28.38
C LYS A 46 6.66 -7.96 -27.04
N THR A 47 7.22 -7.27 -26.05
CA THR A 47 6.42 -6.67 -24.98
C THR A 47 5.90 -5.31 -25.50
N ALA A 48 4.71 -5.40 -26.08
CA ALA A 48 4.04 -4.54 -27.06
C ALA A 48 3.75 -3.05 -26.71
N SER A 49 4.56 -2.33 -25.92
CA SER A 49 4.39 -0.88 -25.73
C SER A 49 5.64 -0.02 -25.90
N VAL A 50 6.83 -0.61 -26.00
CA VAL A 50 8.09 0.17 -26.12
C VAL A 50 8.57 0.28 -27.59
N LEU A 51 8.10 -0.59 -28.48
CA LEU A 51 8.50 -0.62 -29.90
C LEU A 51 7.72 0.33 -30.82
N LYS A 52 6.70 1.05 -30.31
CA LYS A 52 6.05 2.11 -31.08
C LYS A 52 6.98 3.30 -31.32
N ASP A 53 8.07 3.37 -30.56
CA ASP A 53 8.83 4.59 -30.38
C ASP A 53 9.91 4.86 -31.42
N VAL A 54 10.44 3.94 -32.23
CA VAL A 54 11.57 4.35 -33.11
C VAL A 54 11.14 5.36 -34.20
N ALA A 55 9.94 5.20 -34.76
CA ALA A 55 9.36 6.17 -35.70
C ALA A 55 8.82 7.43 -34.99
N ASP A 56 8.19 7.28 -33.83
CA ASP A 56 7.64 8.40 -33.05
C ASP A 56 8.75 9.23 -32.34
N VAL A 57 9.90 8.65 -31.99
CA VAL A 57 11.11 9.30 -31.45
C VAL A 57 11.75 10.21 -32.50
N LEU A 58 11.82 9.75 -33.76
CA LEU A 58 12.27 10.56 -34.89
C LEU A 58 11.30 11.72 -35.19
N LEU A 59 9.99 11.54 -34.95
CA LEU A 59 8.96 12.56 -35.18
C LEU A 59 8.74 13.50 -33.97
N SER A 60 9.07 13.08 -32.74
CA SER A 60 8.84 13.82 -31.49
C SER A 60 10.06 14.58 -30.95
N GLY A 61 11.25 14.34 -31.50
CA GLY A 61 12.51 14.93 -31.02
C GLY A 61 12.97 14.40 -29.66
N GLN A 62 12.43 13.25 -29.24
CA GLN A 62 12.80 12.60 -27.99
C GLN A 62 13.94 11.60 -28.23
N THR A 63 14.78 11.34 -27.23
CA THR A 63 15.78 10.27 -27.26
C THR A 63 15.76 9.50 -25.95
N THR A 64 15.81 8.17 -26.03
CA THR A 64 15.76 7.28 -24.87
C THR A 64 17.10 6.60 -24.69
N LYS A 65 17.66 6.66 -23.47
CA LYS A 65 18.91 5.99 -23.10
C LYS A 65 18.69 5.08 -21.90
N GLN A 66 19.09 3.81 -22.02
CA GLN A 66 19.09 2.86 -20.91
C GLN A 66 20.12 3.29 -19.85
N GLN A 67 19.80 3.04 -18.59
CA GLN A 67 20.58 3.46 -17.42
C GLN A 67 20.76 2.29 -16.43
N PRO A 68 21.45 1.20 -16.84
CA PRO A 68 21.65 0.01 -16.00
C PRO A 68 22.31 0.31 -14.65
N GLN A 69 23.10 1.40 -14.56
CA GLN A 69 23.78 1.79 -13.33
C GLN A 69 22.83 2.14 -12.17
N TYR A 70 21.53 2.38 -12.43
CA TYR A 70 20.54 2.60 -11.39
C TYR A 70 19.82 1.32 -10.92
N ALA A 71 20.25 0.12 -11.34
CA ALA A 71 19.62 -1.14 -10.90
C ALA A 71 19.56 -1.25 -9.36
N GLU A 72 20.66 -0.94 -8.67
CA GLU A 72 20.69 -0.90 -7.20
C GLU A 72 19.78 0.19 -6.61
N ALA A 73 19.66 1.34 -7.27
CA ALA A 73 18.76 2.41 -6.82
C ALA A 73 17.28 2.01 -6.98
N VAL A 74 16.94 1.25 -8.02
CA VAL A 74 15.61 0.65 -8.19
C VAL A 74 15.33 -0.37 -7.08
N ARG A 75 16.30 -1.24 -6.77
CA ARG A 75 16.22 -2.19 -5.64
C ARG A 75 16.01 -1.46 -4.32
N ALA A 76 16.81 -0.43 -4.03
CA ALA A 76 16.69 0.37 -2.81
C ALA A 76 15.32 1.07 -2.72
N SER A 77 14.78 1.54 -3.84
CA SER A 77 13.46 2.16 -3.88
C SER A 77 12.32 1.18 -3.66
N LEU A 78 12.45 -0.06 -4.19
CA LEU A 78 11.54 -1.15 -3.86
C LEU A 78 11.58 -1.46 -2.37
N MET A 79 12.78 -1.64 -1.80
CA MET A 79 12.99 -1.89 -0.37
C MET A 79 12.36 -0.80 0.51
N ASN A 80 12.57 0.48 0.15
CA ASN A 80 11.97 1.62 0.84
C ASN A 80 10.44 1.67 0.68
N GLY A 81 9.90 1.20 -0.44
CA GLY A 81 8.45 1.05 -0.64
C GLY A 81 7.87 -0.02 0.28
N LEU A 82 8.55 -1.16 0.39
CA LEU A 82 8.17 -2.28 1.26
C LEU A 82 8.28 -1.92 2.75
N SER A 83 9.28 -1.13 3.15
CA SER A 83 9.45 -0.71 4.55
C SER A 83 8.36 0.27 5.01
N LYS A 84 7.64 0.89 4.07
CA LYS A 84 6.47 1.73 4.31
C LYS A 84 5.15 0.95 4.32
N VAL A 85 5.20 -0.37 4.16
CA VAL A 85 4.04 -1.24 4.36
C VAL A 85 3.96 -1.56 5.85
N ILE A 86 2.86 -1.16 6.49
CA ILE A 86 2.78 -1.13 7.96
C ILE A 86 2.98 -2.53 8.55
N LEU A 87 2.44 -3.54 7.88
CA LEU A 87 2.51 -4.94 8.29
C LEU A 87 3.76 -5.67 7.77
N PHE A 88 4.72 -5.00 7.12
CA PHE A 88 5.95 -5.65 6.64
C PHE A 88 7.16 -5.24 7.46
N ARG A 89 8.09 -6.18 7.62
CA ARG A 89 9.43 -5.97 8.16
C ARG A 89 10.42 -6.54 7.13
N PRO A 90 10.80 -5.73 6.12
CA PRO A 90 11.65 -6.22 5.06
C PRO A 90 13.12 -6.26 5.49
N SER A 91 13.87 -7.21 4.95
CA SER A 91 15.31 -7.35 5.12
C SER A 91 15.97 -7.80 3.82
N ASP A 92 17.25 -7.48 3.65
CA ASP A 92 18.01 -7.99 2.50
C ASP A 92 18.22 -9.51 2.60
N GLY A 93 18.14 -10.20 1.47
CA GLY A 93 18.40 -11.62 1.34
C GLY A 93 17.16 -12.50 1.46
N ILE A 94 17.39 -13.82 1.43
CA ILE A 94 16.34 -14.83 1.54
C ILE A 94 16.03 -15.05 3.02
N VAL A 95 14.75 -15.24 3.35
CA VAL A 95 14.32 -15.68 4.70
C VAL A 95 14.94 -17.06 4.97
N SER A 96 15.79 -17.16 5.98
CA SER A 96 16.51 -18.41 6.28
C SER A 96 15.58 -19.45 6.92
N GLN A 97 15.98 -20.73 6.91
CA GLN A 97 15.19 -21.78 7.54
C GLN A 97 15.04 -21.59 9.06
N THR A 98 16.01 -20.92 9.69
CA THR A 98 15.94 -20.51 11.10
C THR A 98 14.88 -19.44 11.31
N ASP A 99 14.74 -18.50 10.38
CA ASP A 99 13.71 -17.45 10.44
C ASP A 99 12.28 -18.01 10.28
N LEU A 100 12.15 -19.20 9.69
CA LEU A 100 10.87 -19.91 9.57
C LEU A 100 10.51 -20.73 10.82
N ALA A 101 11.49 -21.04 11.67
CA ALA A 101 11.32 -21.93 12.82
C ALA A 101 10.66 -21.25 14.04
N ASP A 102 10.68 -19.93 14.13
CA ASP A 102 10.05 -19.17 15.23
C ASP A 102 8.56 -18.89 15.02
N GLY A 103 8.00 -19.35 13.90
CA GLY A 103 6.57 -19.27 13.59
C GLY A 103 6.10 -17.90 13.11
N ILE A 104 6.99 -16.92 12.90
CA ILE A 104 6.61 -15.62 12.35
C ILE A 104 6.30 -15.77 10.85
N PRO A 105 5.08 -15.40 10.40
CA PRO A 105 4.73 -15.44 8.99
C PRO A 105 5.72 -14.64 8.15
N SER A 106 6.18 -15.26 7.06
CA SER A 106 7.28 -14.72 6.27
C SER A 106 6.95 -14.82 4.79
N PHE A 107 7.42 -13.83 4.04
CA PHE A 107 7.42 -13.84 2.58
C PHE A 107 8.83 -13.69 2.04
N PHE A 108 9.02 -14.13 0.80
CA PHE A 108 10.22 -13.87 0.03
C PHE A 108 9.87 -13.13 -1.26
N ILE A 109 10.70 -12.15 -1.62
CA ILE A 109 10.57 -11.37 -2.85
C ILE A 109 11.74 -11.66 -3.78
N ASP A 110 11.42 -11.98 -5.02
CA ASP A 110 12.34 -11.87 -6.16
C ASP A 110 11.68 -11.09 -7.29
N GLY A 111 12.45 -10.80 -8.34
CA GLY A 111 11.89 -10.06 -9.45
C GLY A 111 12.84 -9.80 -10.60
N THR A 112 12.35 -8.99 -11.52
CA THR A 112 13.09 -8.58 -12.71
C THR A 112 12.88 -7.10 -12.94
N ILE A 113 13.97 -6.36 -13.13
CA ILE A 113 13.91 -4.99 -13.60
C ILE A 113 13.94 -5.04 -15.13
N ALA A 114 12.82 -4.70 -15.75
CA ALA A 114 12.61 -4.81 -17.19
C ALA A 114 13.00 -3.54 -17.96
N ASN A 115 13.03 -2.38 -17.29
CA ASN A 115 13.42 -1.12 -17.93
C ASN A 115 13.96 -0.14 -16.87
N ILE A 116 15.07 0.50 -17.20
CA ILE A 116 15.58 1.68 -16.50
C ILE A 116 16.09 2.62 -17.58
N SER A 117 15.35 3.67 -17.90
CA SER A 117 15.74 4.59 -18.97
C SER A 117 15.44 6.03 -18.64
N ILE A 118 16.19 6.92 -19.30
CA ILE A 118 15.93 8.36 -19.34
C ILE A 118 15.52 8.71 -20.76
N VAL A 119 14.36 9.34 -20.89
CA VAL A 119 13.89 10.00 -22.09
C VAL A 119 14.27 11.47 -21.98
N SER A 120 14.88 12.02 -23.03
CA SER A 120 15.19 13.46 -23.13
C SER A 120 14.49 14.05 -24.34
N LYS A 121 14.02 15.28 -24.22
CA LYS A 121 13.40 16.06 -25.29
C LYS A 121 14.11 17.40 -25.40
N SER A 122 14.58 17.76 -26.58
CA SER A 122 15.24 19.06 -26.81
C SER A 122 14.38 19.95 -27.69
N GLU A 123 14.23 21.21 -27.29
CA GLU A 123 13.51 22.25 -28.04
C GLU A 123 14.39 23.47 -28.22
N THR A 124 14.52 23.95 -29.46
CA THR A 124 15.20 25.23 -29.73
C THR A 124 14.24 26.39 -29.46
N LYS A 125 14.60 27.23 -28.50
CA LYS A 125 13.86 28.44 -28.13
C LYS A 125 14.66 29.67 -28.54
N LYS A 126 13.98 30.82 -28.63
CA LYS A 126 14.63 32.13 -28.78
C LYS A 126 14.46 32.91 -27.48
N ASP A 127 15.52 33.59 -27.05
CA ASP A 127 15.42 34.56 -25.97
C ASP A 127 14.71 35.85 -26.45
N GLY A 128 14.45 36.78 -25.52
CA GLY A 128 13.86 38.08 -25.85
C GLY A 128 14.72 38.97 -26.76
N LYS A 129 15.97 38.58 -27.04
CA LYS A 129 16.92 39.25 -27.96
C LYS A 129 17.04 38.51 -29.31
N GLY A 130 16.28 37.44 -29.51
CA GLY A 130 16.30 36.63 -30.73
C GLY A 130 17.41 35.58 -30.80
N ASN A 131 18.25 35.44 -29.77
CA ASN A 131 19.30 34.41 -29.71
C ASN A 131 18.66 33.04 -29.49
N LYS A 132 19.09 32.07 -30.29
CA LYS A 132 18.64 30.68 -30.15
C LYS A 132 19.37 30.00 -28.99
N TYR A 133 18.63 29.31 -28.14
CA TYR A 133 19.16 28.39 -27.15
C TYR A 133 18.38 27.07 -27.20
N THR A 134 19.01 25.98 -26.77
CA THR A 134 18.35 24.67 -26.70
C THR A 134 17.98 24.38 -25.26
N ASP A 135 16.70 24.19 -25.00
CA ASP A 135 16.19 23.71 -23.73
C ASP A 135 16.04 22.19 -23.82
N THR A 136 16.51 21.45 -22.82
CA THR A 136 16.40 19.99 -22.80
C THR A 136 15.73 19.55 -21.52
N SER A 137 14.65 18.81 -21.67
CA SER A 137 13.85 18.29 -20.57
C SER A 137 14.00 16.78 -20.49
N TYR A 138 13.90 16.21 -19.29
CA TYR A 138 14.15 14.80 -19.03
C TYR A 138 12.98 14.13 -18.28
N ARG A 139 12.71 12.86 -18.58
CA ARG A 139 11.82 11.97 -17.85
C ARG A 139 12.48 10.61 -17.69
N SER A 140 12.10 9.85 -16.67
CA SER A 140 12.66 8.52 -16.46
C SER A 140 11.56 7.47 -16.45
N ASN A 141 11.83 6.35 -17.12
CA ASN A 141 10.95 5.19 -17.13
C ASN A 141 11.60 4.07 -16.32
N VAL A 142 10.87 3.56 -15.33
CA VAL A 142 11.30 2.43 -14.51
C VAL A 142 10.20 1.38 -14.53
N SER A 143 10.56 0.13 -14.83
CA SER A 143 9.62 -0.99 -14.78
C SER A 143 10.24 -2.16 -14.06
N VAL A 144 9.62 -2.58 -12.95
CA VAL A 144 10.06 -3.71 -12.14
C VAL A 144 8.90 -4.67 -11.89
N THR A 145 9.12 -5.95 -12.17
CA THR A 145 8.22 -7.03 -11.79
C THR A 145 8.68 -7.60 -10.46
N VAL A 146 7.77 -7.68 -9.50
CA VAL A 146 7.99 -8.17 -8.14
C VAL A 146 7.11 -9.39 -7.92
N ASN A 147 7.68 -10.48 -7.44
CA ASN A 147 6.95 -11.68 -7.05
C ASN A 147 7.05 -11.85 -5.53
N LEU A 148 5.92 -11.77 -4.84
CA LEU A 148 5.81 -12.12 -3.44
C LEU A 148 5.50 -13.62 -3.34
N LYS A 149 6.34 -14.37 -2.63
CA LYS A 149 6.26 -15.83 -2.56
C LYS A 149 6.19 -16.33 -1.13
N ASN A 150 5.56 -17.49 -0.96
CA ASN A 150 5.65 -18.26 0.27
C ASN A 150 7.05 -18.92 0.33
N PRO A 151 7.86 -18.66 1.35
CA PRO A 151 9.21 -19.22 1.46
C PRO A 151 9.22 -20.73 1.72
N THR A 152 8.11 -21.32 2.19
CA THR A 152 8.03 -22.76 2.48
C THR A 152 7.97 -23.62 1.22
N ASP A 153 7.18 -23.22 0.22
CA ASP A 153 6.91 -24.02 -0.99
C ASP A 153 7.24 -23.30 -2.31
N GLY A 154 7.66 -22.03 -2.24
CA GLY A 154 7.97 -21.20 -3.40
C GLY A 154 6.75 -20.73 -4.19
N SER A 155 5.53 -20.98 -3.71
CA SER A 155 4.30 -20.57 -4.39
C SER A 155 4.18 -19.05 -4.45
N VAL A 156 3.70 -18.54 -5.58
CA VAL A 156 3.52 -17.10 -5.80
C VAL A 156 2.21 -16.66 -5.14
N VAL A 157 2.33 -15.78 -4.14
CA VAL A 157 1.22 -15.14 -3.44
C VAL A 157 0.72 -13.92 -4.22
N ASP A 158 1.64 -13.16 -4.81
CA ASP A 158 1.35 -12.01 -5.67
C ASP A 158 2.46 -11.83 -6.71
N SER A 159 2.10 -11.40 -7.92
CA SER A 159 3.06 -11.01 -8.95
C SER A 159 2.56 -9.73 -9.61
N ARG A 160 3.39 -8.68 -9.56
CA ARG A 160 3.01 -7.34 -9.99
C ARG A 160 4.16 -6.64 -10.70
N THR A 161 3.86 -6.07 -11.87
CA THR A 161 4.75 -5.11 -12.52
C THR A 161 4.38 -3.69 -12.10
N PHE A 162 5.34 -2.99 -11.51
CA PHE A 162 5.28 -1.56 -11.24
C PHE A 162 5.96 -0.81 -12.37
N THR A 163 5.16 -0.06 -13.14
CA THR A 163 5.67 0.81 -14.21
C THR A 163 5.49 2.27 -13.80
N ILE A 164 6.59 3.02 -13.86
CA ILE A 164 6.62 4.47 -13.74
C ILE A 164 6.89 5.02 -15.14
N SER A 165 5.93 5.78 -15.67
CA SER A 165 5.96 6.29 -17.04
C SER A 165 5.33 7.68 -17.15
N ASP A 166 5.15 8.20 -18.36
CA ASP A 166 4.72 9.58 -18.66
C ASP A 166 3.51 10.10 -17.89
N SER A 167 2.53 9.25 -17.56
CA SER A 167 1.36 9.66 -16.78
C SER A 167 1.67 9.95 -15.31
N ASP A 168 2.81 9.47 -14.81
CA ASP A 168 3.20 9.58 -13.42
C ASP A 168 4.18 10.73 -13.14
N LEU A 169 4.79 11.32 -14.17
CA LEU A 169 5.97 12.18 -14.02
C LEU A 169 5.91 13.48 -14.82
N TYR A 170 6.53 14.52 -14.27
CA TYR A 170 6.75 15.79 -14.96
C TYR A 170 8.10 15.79 -15.67
N TRP A 171 8.23 16.62 -16.71
CA TRP A 171 9.53 16.86 -17.34
C TRP A 171 10.45 17.63 -16.39
N MET A 172 11.66 17.12 -16.18
CA MET A 172 12.66 17.63 -15.24
C MET A 172 13.81 18.30 -15.97
N THR A 173 14.58 19.12 -15.25
CA THR A 173 15.72 19.88 -15.79
C THR A 173 16.99 19.05 -16.00
N SER A 174 17.06 17.83 -15.47
CA SER A 174 18.19 16.91 -15.67
C SER A 174 17.73 15.45 -15.58
N GLY A 175 18.52 14.57 -16.21
CA GLY A 175 18.28 13.12 -16.18
C GLY A 175 18.32 12.52 -14.77
N GLU A 176 19.25 12.98 -13.94
CA GLU A 176 19.36 12.55 -12.52
C GLU A 176 18.10 12.92 -11.73
N LYS A 177 17.61 14.16 -11.86
CA LYS A 177 16.37 14.59 -11.18
C LYS A 177 15.16 13.78 -11.67
N ALA A 178 15.10 13.49 -12.97
CA ALA A 178 14.07 12.62 -13.53
C ALA A 178 14.13 11.20 -12.94
N MET A 179 15.33 10.64 -12.78
CA MET A 179 15.51 9.31 -12.18
C MET A 179 15.10 9.30 -10.71
N THR A 180 15.55 10.27 -9.92
CA THR A 180 15.13 10.42 -8.50
C THR A 180 13.61 10.51 -8.38
N ASN A 181 12.96 11.32 -9.22
CA ASN A 181 11.51 11.45 -9.19
C ASN A 181 10.79 10.12 -9.54
N ALA A 182 11.31 9.36 -10.49
CA ALA A 182 10.77 8.04 -10.83
C ALA A 182 10.93 7.03 -9.68
N LEU A 183 12.07 7.04 -8.99
CA LEU A 183 12.37 6.18 -7.84
C LEU A 183 11.50 6.49 -6.62
N GLU A 184 11.26 7.78 -6.33
CA GLU A 184 10.30 8.22 -5.30
C GLU A 184 8.88 7.77 -5.62
N ARG A 185 8.48 7.86 -6.89
CA ARG A 185 7.17 7.39 -7.34
C ARG A 185 7.04 5.86 -7.26
N LEU A 186 8.10 5.12 -7.60
CA LEU A 186 8.16 3.67 -7.40
C LEU A 186 7.96 3.31 -5.92
N THR A 187 8.72 3.94 -5.03
CA THR A 187 8.58 3.78 -3.58
C THR A 187 7.13 3.96 -3.14
N SER A 188 6.47 5.01 -3.61
CA SER A 188 5.08 5.32 -3.26
C SER A 188 4.10 4.28 -3.80
N LYS A 189 4.24 3.88 -5.07
CA LYS A 189 3.34 2.89 -5.69
C LYS A 189 3.44 1.52 -5.03
N VAL A 190 4.65 1.09 -4.67
CA VAL A 190 4.88 -0.18 -3.95
C VAL A 190 4.19 -0.13 -2.58
N ALA A 191 4.45 0.92 -1.79
CA ALA A 191 3.83 1.09 -0.48
C ALA A 191 2.30 1.12 -0.57
N ASP A 192 1.73 1.92 -1.49
CA ASP A 192 0.28 2.04 -1.67
C ASP A 192 -0.35 0.71 -2.13
N TYR A 193 0.35 -0.07 -2.94
CA TYR A 193 -0.16 -1.35 -3.42
C TYR A 193 -0.21 -2.39 -2.30
N TYR A 194 0.92 -2.63 -1.63
CA TYR A 194 0.98 -3.68 -0.61
C TYR A 194 0.21 -3.32 0.66
N ASN A 195 0.12 -2.04 1.04
CA ASN A 195 -0.77 -1.64 2.12
C ASN A 195 -2.26 -1.82 1.79
N ARG A 196 -2.66 -1.83 0.50
CA ARG A 196 -4.03 -2.20 0.10
C ARG A 196 -4.26 -3.69 0.11
N MET A 197 -3.24 -4.47 -0.22
CA MET A 197 -3.28 -5.93 -0.18
C MET A 197 -3.26 -6.46 1.27
N PHE A 198 -2.54 -5.77 2.15
CA PHE A 198 -2.40 -6.04 3.58
C PHE A 198 -2.89 -4.83 4.38
N PRO A 199 -4.20 -4.52 4.39
CA PRO A 199 -4.72 -3.39 5.13
C PRO A 199 -4.67 -3.66 6.63
N LEU A 200 -4.64 -2.57 7.41
CA LEU A 200 -4.83 -2.63 8.85
C LEU A 200 -6.31 -2.76 9.18
N TYR A 201 -6.59 -3.55 10.19
CA TYR A 201 -7.91 -3.79 10.74
C TYR A 201 -7.99 -3.25 12.16
N ALA A 202 -9.15 -2.76 12.54
CA ALA A 202 -9.49 -2.36 13.90
C ALA A 202 -10.99 -2.55 14.14
N SER A 203 -11.43 -2.39 15.37
CA SER A 203 -12.81 -2.38 15.84
C SER A 203 -13.09 -1.03 16.51
N ILE A 204 -14.32 -0.55 16.42
CA ILE A 204 -14.77 0.52 17.33
C ILE A 204 -15.01 -0.10 18.71
N ILE A 205 -14.24 0.32 19.71
CA ILE A 205 -14.31 -0.21 21.08
C ILE A 205 -15.12 0.68 22.03
N GLU A 206 -15.19 1.99 21.76
CA GLU A 206 -15.94 2.93 22.60
C GLU A 206 -16.52 4.10 21.79
N LYS A 207 -17.71 4.57 22.21
CA LYS A 207 -18.34 5.80 21.69
C LYS A 207 -17.64 7.02 22.30
N GLY A 208 -17.13 7.91 21.46
CA GLY A 208 -16.70 9.24 21.88
C GLY A 208 -17.86 10.26 21.83
N GLU A 209 -17.56 11.51 21.49
CA GLU A 209 -18.55 12.58 21.40
C GLU A 209 -19.70 12.19 20.44
N SER A 210 -20.94 12.49 20.84
CA SER A 210 -22.12 12.36 19.98
C SER A 210 -23.02 13.59 20.11
N LYS A 211 -23.72 13.93 19.02
CA LYS A 211 -24.65 15.06 18.97
C LYS A 211 -25.95 14.66 18.29
N LYS A 212 -27.05 14.66 19.04
CA LYS A 212 -28.38 14.18 18.57
C LYS A 212 -28.23 12.79 17.92
N ASN A 213 -28.64 12.64 16.67
CA ASN A 213 -28.57 11.38 15.91
C ASN A 213 -27.26 11.24 15.10
N LYS A 214 -26.14 11.82 15.56
CA LYS A 214 -24.84 11.73 14.87
C LYS A 214 -23.72 11.36 15.85
N GLN A 215 -22.95 10.33 15.53
CA GLN A 215 -21.67 10.03 16.19
C GLN A 215 -20.60 10.98 15.65
N LYS A 216 -19.85 11.65 16.52
CA LYS A 216 -18.78 12.57 16.12
C LYS A 216 -17.42 11.89 16.20
N ASP A 217 -17.13 11.26 17.33
CA ASP A 217 -15.84 10.61 17.56
C ASP A 217 -16.02 9.20 18.11
N VAL A 218 -15.03 8.34 17.93
CA VAL A 218 -15.01 6.96 18.40
C VAL A 218 -13.59 6.57 18.76
N TYR A 219 -13.44 5.63 19.68
CA TYR A 219 -12.15 4.99 19.98
C TYR A 219 -12.05 3.66 19.24
N ILE A 220 -10.87 3.38 18.70
CA ILE A 220 -10.53 2.12 18.03
C ILE A 220 -9.38 1.40 18.74
N ASP A 221 -9.35 0.06 18.66
CA ASP A 221 -8.30 -0.83 19.19
C ASP A 221 -7.05 -0.89 18.29
N LEU A 222 -6.56 0.28 17.90
CA LEU A 222 -5.35 0.44 17.09
C LEU A 222 -4.55 1.63 17.60
N GLY A 223 -3.28 1.41 17.98
CA GLY A 223 -2.41 2.48 18.50
C GLY A 223 -1.01 2.52 17.85
N ASP A 224 -0.07 3.20 18.51
CA ASP A 224 1.29 3.39 17.99
C ASP A 224 2.02 2.06 17.73
N GLY A 225 1.82 1.08 18.62
CA GLY A 225 2.40 -0.26 18.49
C GLY A 225 1.92 -1.02 17.25
N ASP A 226 0.74 -0.69 16.73
CA ASP A 226 0.18 -1.26 15.50
C ASP A 226 0.53 -0.44 14.24
N GLY A 227 1.29 0.65 14.39
CA GLY A 227 1.64 1.58 13.32
C GLY A 227 0.55 2.60 12.98
N ALA A 228 -0.35 2.89 13.93
CA ALA A 228 -1.34 3.95 13.77
C ALA A 228 -0.66 5.33 13.79
N TYR A 229 -1.18 6.27 13.00
CA TYR A 229 -0.68 7.65 13.03
C TYR A 229 -1.78 8.69 12.76
N LYS A 230 -1.57 9.91 13.26
CA LYS A 230 -2.50 11.02 13.08
C LYS A 230 -2.78 11.30 11.61
N GLY A 231 -4.06 11.34 11.26
CA GLY A 231 -4.54 11.61 9.92
C GLY A 231 -4.74 10.38 9.03
N GLN A 232 -4.35 9.20 9.50
CA GLN A 232 -4.70 7.94 8.85
C GLN A 232 -6.22 7.79 8.74
N GLN A 233 -6.68 7.28 7.60
CA GLN A 233 -8.10 7.17 7.28
C GLN A 233 -8.53 5.71 7.21
N PHE A 234 -9.78 5.48 7.58
CA PHE A 234 -10.38 4.15 7.59
C PHE A 234 -11.80 4.17 7.03
N ASP A 235 -12.19 3.08 6.39
CA ASP A 235 -13.60 2.79 6.09
C ASP A 235 -14.19 1.97 7.25
N VAL A 236 -15.44 2.28 7.63
CA VAL A 236 -16.19 1.56 8.67
C VAL A 236 -17.21 0.66 8.01
N LEU A 237 -17.22 -0.62 8.38
CA LEU A 237 -18.03 -1.66 7.77
C LEU A 237 -18.89 -2.37 8.81
N THR A 238 -20.10 -2.72 8.39
CA THR A 238 -20.90 -3.77 9.05
C THR A 238 -20.54 -5.11 8.43
N VAL A 239 -20.46 -6.14 9.26
CA VAL A 239 -20.22 -7.53 8.84
C VAL A 239 -21.48 -8.34 9.11
N LYS A 240 -22.04 -8.96 8.06
CA LYS A 240 -23.19 -9.87 8.16
C LYS A 240 -22.80 -11.22 7.59
N THR A 241 -23.18 -12.31 8.25
CA THR A 241 -22.97 -13.65 7.70
C THR A 241 -24.17 -14.05 6.84
N ILE A 242 -23.95 -14.28 5.54
CA ILE A 242 -24.97 -14.75 4.59
C ILE A 242 -24.49 -16.10 4.04
N ALA A 243 -25.23 -17.18 4.31
CA ALA A 243 -24.90 -18.54 3.88
C ALA A 243 -23.45 -18.96 4.24
N GLY A 244 -23.00 -18.61 5.45
CA GLY A 244 -21.65 -18.92 5.93
C GLY A 244 -20.54 -18.03 5.37
N LYS A 245 -20.86 -17.02 4.56
CA LYS A 245 -19.89 -16.04 4.02
C LYS A 245 -20.09 -14.66 4.66
N GLU A 246 -19.01 -13.97 4.97
CA GLU A 246 -19.07 -12.57 5.42
C GLU A 246 -19.45 -11.64 4.25
N ALA A 247 -20.57 -10.95 4.38
CA ALA A 247 -20.95 -9.81 3.55
C ALA A 247 -20.60 -8.51 4.30
N ARG A 248 -19.77 -7.67 3.67
CA ARG A 248 -19.28 -6.41 4.25
C ARG A 248 -19.93 -5.21 3.56
N THR A 249 -20.46 -4.27 4.33
CA THR A 249 -21.04 -3.02 3.80
C THR A 249 -20.39 -1.81 4.45
N VAL A 250 -19.79 -0.94 3.64
CA VAL A 250 -19.24 0.34 4.13
C VAL A 250 -20.37 1.27 4.54
N ILE A 251 -20.38 1.68 5.81
CA ILE A 251 -21.38 2.56 6.39
C ILE A 251 -20.84 3.95 6.74
N GLY A 252 -19.52 4.12 6.83
CA GLY A 252 -18.91 5.40 7.18
C GLY A 252 -17.40 5.43 7.03
N ARG A 253 -16.79 6.51 7.53
CA ARG A 253 -15.34 6.74 7.48
C ARG A 253 -14.84 7.40 8.74
N LEU A 254 -13.63 7.03 9.14
CA LEU A 254 -12.90 7.59 10.26
C LEU A 254 -11.60 8.23 9.79
N LYS A 255 -11.11 9.17 10.60
CA LYS A 255 -9.76 9.71 10.52
C LYS A 255 -9.20 9.78 11.94
N ILE A 256 -8.00 9.25 12.17
CA ILE A 256 -7.32 9.38 13.47
C ILE A 256 -7.03 10.86 13.71
N GLU A 257 -7.53 11.40 14.83
CA GLU A 257 -7.19 12.74 15.31
C GLU A 257 -6.05 12.70 16.33
N GLU A 258 -6.01 11.64 17.13
CA GLU A 258 -5.01 11.40 18.17
C GLU A 258 -4.75 9.91 18.36
N VAL A 259 -3.49 9.53 18.55
CA VAL A 259 -3.07 8.18 18.93
C VAL A 259 -2.83 8.20 20.43
N GLU A 260 -3.60 7.42 21.18
CA GLU A 260 -3.64 7.43 22.64
C GLU A 260 -2.92 6.18 23.19
N GLY A 261 -1.60 6.15 23.00
CA GLY A 261 -0.75 5.04 23.42
C GLY A 261 -0.65 3.91 22.40
N ASP A 262 -0.21 2.74 22.87
CA ASP A 262 0.23 1.65 21.99
C ASP A 262 -0.93 0.92 21.32
N GLU A 263 -2.13 0.95 21.91
CA GLU A 263 -3.25 0.08 21.50
C GLU A 263 -4.54 0.83 21.14
N ILE A 264 -4.60 2.16 21.35
CA ILE A 264 -5.86 2.91 21.21
C ILE A 264 -5.63 4.20 20.41
N SER A 265 -6.61 4.57 19.60
CA SER A 265 -6.65 5.88 18.92
C SER A 265 -8.04 6.50 18.97
N LEU A 266 -8.08 7.83 19.16
CA LEU A 266 -9.28 8.64 19.01
C LEU A 266 -9.46 9.02 17.53
N CYS A 267 -10.62 8.64 17.00
CA CYS A 267 -10.99 8.85 15.61
C CYS A 267 -12.17 9.80 15.47
N LYS A 268 -12.06 10.73 14.53
CA LYS A 268 -13.18 11.55 14.07
C LYS A 268 -13.95 10.86 12.96
N VAL A 269 -15.27 10.87 13.06
CA VAL A 269 -16.19 10.41 12.02
C VAL A 269 -16.28 11.45 10.91
N THR A 270 -15.71 11.13 9.75
CA THR A 270 -15.69 12.01 8.57
C THR A 270 -16.85 11.75 7.61
N LYS A 271 -17.46 10.56 7.65
CA LYS A 271 -18.64 10.21 6.83
C LYS A 271 -19.51 9.17 7.54
N GLY A 272 -20.83 9.25 7.38
CA GLY A 272 -21.77 8.25 7.88
C GLY A 272 -22.06 8.32 9.39
N SER A 273 -22.01 9.51 9.98
CA SER A 273 -22.20 9.73 11.42
C SER A 273 -23.55 9.26 11.97
N ASP A 274 -24.60 9.32 11.16
CA ASP A 274 -25.94 8.79 11.44
C ASP A 274 -25.96 7.25 11.41
N LYS A 275 -25.39 6.66 10.35
CA LYS A 275 -25.34 5.19 10.18
C LYS A 275 -24.47 4.50 11.22
N ILE A 276 -23.30 5.07 11.53
CA ILE A 276 -22.40 4.58 12.57
C ILE A 276 -23.11 4.65 13.93
N LYS A 277 -23.78 5.78 14.24
CA LYS A 277 -24.53 5.90 15.49
C LYS A 277 -25.61 4.82 15.62
N ALA A 278 -26.43 4.64 14.58
CA ALA A 278 -27.48 3.63 14.60
C ALA A 278 -26.91 2.23 14.85
N ALA A 279 -25.86 1.84 14.13
CA ALA A 279 -25.23 0.53 14.31
C ALA A 279 -24.64 0.35 15.72
N LEU A 280 -23.99 1.37 16.28
CA LEU A 280 -23.45 1.32 17.64
C LEU A 280 -24.55 1.36 18.73
N ASP A 281 -25.69 2.01 18.47
CA ASP A 281 -26.85 2.01 19.38
C ASP A 281 -27.58 0.66 19.37
N GLU A 282 -27.55 -0.06 18.24
CA GLU A 282 -28.00 -1.45 18.10
C GLU A 282 -27.00 -2.48 18.66
N GLY A 283 -25.84 -2.03 19.18
CA GLY A 283 -24.80 -2.91 19.72
C GLY A 283 -24.07 -3.75 18.67
N GLN A 284 -24.09 -3.35 17.39
CA GLN A 284 -23.37 -4.05 16.34
C GLN A 284 -21.85 -3.84 16.48
N THR A 285 -21.08 -4.91 16.28
CA THR A 285 -19.63 -4.82 16.11
C THR A 285 -19.32 -4.23 14.73
N LEU A 286 -18.53 -3.16 14.70
CA LEU A 286 -18.13 -2.47 13.47
C LEU A 286 -16.66 -2.73 13.16
N LEU A 287 -16.41 -3.28 11.98
CA LEU A 287 -15.06 -3.50 11.44
C LEU A 287 -14.56 -2.19 10.85
N VAL A 288 -13.32 -1.82 11.16
CA VAL A 288 -12.62 -0.64 10.65
C VAL A 288 -11.43 -1.13 9.83
N VAL A 289 -11.27 -0.61 8.61
CA VAL A 289 -10.21 -1.05 7.67
C VAL A 289 -9.48 0.14 7.10
N SER A 290 -8.15 0.11 7.10
CA SER A 290 -7.35 1.24 6.62
C SER A 290 -7.63 1.52 5.15
N ARG A 291 -7.66 2.81 4.84
CA ARG A 291 -8.02 3.33 3.52
C ARG A 291 -6.81 4.03 2.93
N TYR A 292 -6.31 3.48 1.83
CA TYR A 292 -5.29 4.16 1.02
C TYR A 292 -5.98 4.92 -0.11
N ALA A 293 -5.85 6.24 -0.07
CA ALA A 293 -6.41 7.11 -1.10
C ALA A 293 -5.64 6.91 -2.42
N ILE A 294 -6.38 6.81 -3.53
CA ILE A 294 -5.80 7.00 -4.86
C ILE A 294 -5.49 8.49 -4.95
N LYS A 295 -4.21 8.86 -4.80
CA LYS A 295 -3.74 10.20 -5.17
C LYS A 295 -3.43 10.23 -6.65
#